data_AF-A0A973NJ95-F1
#
_entry.id   AF-A0A973NJ95-F1
#
_cell.length_a   1.000
_cell.length_b   1.000
_cell.length_c   1.000
_cell.angle_alpha   90.00
_cell.angle_beta   90.00
_cell.angle_gamma   90.00
#
_symmetry.space_group_name_H-M   'P 1'
#
loop_
_entity.id
_entity.type
_entity.pdbx_description
1 polymer ?
#
loop_
_entity_poly.entity_id
_entity_poly.type
_entity_poly.pdbx_seq_one_letter_code
_entity_poly.pdbx_strand_id
1 'polypeptide(L)'
;MSTGGQPVKRVTIVGGGTAGWMTAAVLSKWLSKVEINLVESDEIGIIGVGEATIPAIRNYLALAGIDPLQMVSDTKATFKLGIQFVDWGAPGETYIHGFGKIGQDMLWLHPHQLWMAARNRVPGSVKHFDHYALNCVASLKNKFAFPDKRNPHSPLAHIDYAYHFDASLFARFLRGESEQRGVTRVEGRIVEVIRDGESGFVKAV
;
A
#
# COMPACT_ATOMS: atom_id res chain seq x y z
N MET A 1 -33.60 -22.05 -16.97
CA MET A 1 -33.79 -20.61 -16.66
C MET A 1 -33.39 -20.40 -15.20
N SER A 2 -32.39 -19.54 -14.97
CA SER A 2 -31.92 -18.98 -13.69
C SER A 2 -31.67 -19.92 -12.49
N THR A 3 -30.41 -20.33 -12.28
CA THR A 3 -29.84 -20.46 -10.91
C THR A 3 -29.18 -19.13 -10.51
N GLY A 4 -29.81 -18.00 -10.83
CA GLY A 4 -29.37 -16.69 -10.38
C GLY A 4 -29.50 -16.63 -8.87
N GLY A 5 -28.38 -16.78 -8.16
CA GLY A 5 -28.34 -16.62 -6.71
C GLY A 5 -28.99 -15.31 -6.29
N GLN A 6 -29.68 -15.31 -5.15
CA GLN A 6 -30.25 -14.11 -4.56
C GLN A 6 -29.16 -13.02 -4.46
N PRO A 7 -29.44 -11.77 -4.86
CA PRO A 7 -28.49 -10.68 -4.71
C PRO A 7 -28.00 -10.55 -3.27
N VAL A 8 -26.70 -10.38 -3.08
CA VAL A 8 -26.12 -10.13 -1.75
C VAL A 8 -26.65 -8.81 -1.21
N LYS A 9 -27.29 -8.86 -0.04
CA LYS A 9 -27.85 -7.68 0.65
C LYS A 9 -27.03 -7.22 1.83
N ARG A 10 -26.21 -8.11 2.40
CA ARG A 10 -25.42 -7.85 3.62
C ARG A 10 -24.04 -8.47 3.50
N VAL A 11 -23.05 -7.73 3.97
CA VAL A 11 -21.67 -8.20 4.18
C VAL A 11 -21.30 -7.93 5.63
N THR A 12 -20.79 -8.96 6.31
CA THR A 12 -20.23 -8.83 7.67
C THR A 12 -18.74 -9.09 7.60
N ILE A 13 -17.95 -8.09 7.97
CA ILE A 13 -16.49 -8.14 8.06
C ILE A 13 -16.15 -8.58 9.48
N VAL A 14 -15.46 -9.70 9.60
CA VAL A 14 -15.04 -10.27 10.88
C VAL A 14 -13.58 -9.90 11.13
N GLY A 15 -13.35 -9.03 12.09
CA GLY A 15 -12.03 -8.49 12.42
C GLY A 15 -11.84 -7.08 11.90
N GLY A 16 -11.29 -6.23 12.76
CA GLY A 16 -10.96 -4.85 12.46
C GLY A 16 -9.53 -4.67 11.95
N GLY A 17 -8.83 -3.71 12.55
CA GLY A 17 -7.47 -3.34 12.15
C GLY A 17 -7.39 -2.87 10.69
N THR A 18 -6.19 -2.90 10.10
CA THR A 18 -5.98 -2.44 8.72
C THR A 18 -6.77 -3.29 7.72
N ALA A 19 -6.74 -4.62 7.84
CA ALA A 19 -7.45 -5.52 6.91
C ALA A 19 -8.97 -5.28 6.88
N GLY A 20 -9.62 -5.23 8.05
CA GLY A 20 -11.06 -5.03 8.16
C GLY A 20 -11.49 -3.65 7.66
N TRP A 21 -10.82 -2.60 8.14
CA TRP A 21 -11.17 -1.23 7.78
C TRP A 21 -10.78 -0.85 6.36
N MET A 22 -9.75 -1.47 5.77
CA MET A 22 -9.47 -1.31 4.33
C MET A 22 -10.56 -1.93 3.46
N THR A 23 -11.05 -3.11 3.87
CA THR A 23 -12.16 -3.79 3.20
C THR A 23 -13.43 -2.94 3.29
N ALA A 24 -13.77 -2.46 4.49
CA ALA A 24 -14.95 -1.62 4.74
C ALA A 24 -14.93 -0.32 3.92
N ALA A 25 -13.78 0.35 3.82
CA ALA A 25 -13.66 1.61 3.10
C ALA A 25 -13.91 1.47 1.60
N VAL A 26 -13.41 0.39 0.97
CA VAL A 26 -13.66 0.11 -0.45
C VAL A 26 -15.10 -0.33 -0.67
N LEU A 27 -15.61 -1.29 0.11
CA LEU A 27 -16.97 -1.80 -0.08
C LEU A 27 -18.02 -0.70 0.11
N SER A 28 -17.91 0.11 1.15
CA SER A 28 -18.85 1.22 1.41
C SER A 28 -18.82 2.31 0.34
N LYS A 29 -17.68 2.50 -0.33
CA LYS A 29 -17.57 3.43 -1.45
C LYS A 29 -18.25 2.91 -2.72
N TRP A 30 -18.24 1.59 -2.95
CA TRP A 30 -18.67 0.99 -4.22
C TRP A 30 -20.06 0.36 -4.18
N LEU A 31 -20.52 -0.12 -3.01
CA LEU A 31 -21.74 -0.90 -2.85
C LEU A 31 -22.81 -0.12 -2.08
N SER A 32 -23.56 0.74 -2.76
CA SER A 32 -24.59 1.59 -2.13
C SER A 32 -25.88 0.87 -1.70
N LYS A 33 -26.07 -0.39 -2.09
CA LYS A 33 -27.28 -1.19 -1.79
C LYS A 33 -27.02 -2.38 -0.87
N VAL A 34 -25.82 -2.48 -0.31
CA VAL A 34 -25.40 -3.57 0.56
C VAL A 34 -25.18 -3.02 1.96
N GLU A 35 -25.83 -3.63 2.95
CA GLU A 35 -25.58 -3.37 4.36
C GLU A 35 -24.19 -3.92 4.73
N ILE A 36 -23.31 -3.08 5.27
CA ILE A 36 -21.95 -3.49 5.65
C ILE A 36 -21.82 -3.33 7.16
N ASN A 37 -21.55 -4.46 7.83
CA ASN A 37 -21.28 -4.52 9.25
C ASN A 37 -19.81 -4.95 9.46
N LEU A 38 -19.16 -4.42 10.49
CA LEU A 38 -17.81 -4.86 10.89
C LEU A 38 -17.81 -5.18 12.38
N VAL A 39 -17.40 -6.41 12.72
CA VAL A 39 -17.27 -6.86 14.10
C VAL A 39 -15.80 -6.84 14.50
N GLU A 40 -15.45 -6.06 15.51
CA GLU A 40 -14.10 -6.01 16.11
C GLU A 40 -14.18 -5.88 17.63
N SER A 41 -13.11 -6.25 18.33
CA SER A 41 -13.02 -6.13 19.79
C SER A 41 -11.86 -5.24 20.18
N ASP A 42 -12.11 -4.30 21.10
CA ASP A 42 -11.06 -3.42 21.62
C ASP A 42 -10.07 -4.19 22.55
N GLU A 43 -10.46 -5.36 23.05
CA GLU A 43 -9.58 -6.26 23.82
C GLU A 43 -8.52 -6.94 22.93
N ILE A 44 -8.79 -7.05 21.63
CA ILE A 44 -7.88 -7.66 20.66
C ILE A 44 -7.07 -6.53 20.04
N GLY A 45 -5.97 -6.18 20.72
CA GLY A 45 -5.05 -5.16 20.25
C GLY A 45 -4.53 -5.48 18.84
N ILE A 46 -4.48 -4.46 17.99
CA ILE A 46 -3.69 -4.51 16.76
C ILE A 46 -2.22 -4.40 17.12
N ILE A 47 -1.36 -5.13 16.40
CA ILE A 47 0.08 -4.92 16.51
C ILE A 47 0.37 -3.54 15.89
N GLY A 48 0.47 -2.53 16.75
CA GLY A 48 0.77 -1.16 16.36
C GLY A 48 2.24 -1.01 16.01
N VAL A 49 2.61 -1.40 14.78
CA VAL A 49 3.93 -1.13 14.21
C VAL A 49 3.80 -0.02 13.17
N GLY A 50 4.82 0.83 13.06
CA GLY A 50 4.96 1.67 11.87
C GLY A 50 5.00 0.76 10.63
N GLU A 51 4.02 0.89 9.74
CA GLU A 51 3.91 0.08 8.55
C GLU A 51 4.49 0.83 7.35
N ALA A 52 5.25 0.10 6.54
CA ALA A 52 5.79 0.59 5.28
C ALA A 52 5.00 -0.04 4.13
N THR A 53 4.56 0.78 3.18
CA THR A 53 3.80 0.31 2.02
C THR A 53 4.66 0.23 0.75
N ILE A 54 4.02 -0.17 -0.35
CA ILE A 54 4.55 -0.12 -1.72
C ILE A 54 3.64 0.76 -2.59
N PRO A 55 4.07 1.26 -3.76
CA PRO A 55 3.34 2.26 -4.54
C PRO A 55 1.89 1.90 -4.87
N ALA A 56 1.56 0.60 -4.93
CA ALA A 56 0.19 0.11 -5.13
C ALA A 56 -0.83 0.65 -4.10
N ILE A 57 -0.39 1.08 -2.91
CA ILE A 57 -1.26 1.74 -1.93
C ILE A 57 -1.99 2.95 -2.52
N ARG A 58 -1.37 3.69 -3.45
CA ARG A 58 -1.99 4.85 -4.10
C ARG A 58 -3.20 4.46 -4.95
N ASN A 59 -3.16 3.28 -5.58
CA ASN A 59 -4.31 2.74 -6.30
C ASN A 59 -5.43 2.37 -5.33
N TYR A 60 -5.08 1.75 -4.20
CA TYR A 60 -6.05 1.46 -3.13
C TYR A 60 -6.72 2.74 -2.61
N LEU A 61 -5.95 3.80 -2.32
CA LEU A 61 -6.52 5.07 -1.82
C LEU A 61 -7.52 5.65 -2.82
N ALA A 62 -7.18 5.62 -4.11
CA ALA A 62 -8.10 6.07 -5.17
C ALA A 62 -9.37 5.22 -5.23
N LEU A 63 -9.25 3.88 -5.16
CA LEU A 63 -10.40 2.96 -5.13
C LEU A 63 -11.28 3.21 -3.90
N ALA A 64 -10.68 3.41 -2.73
CA ALA A 64 -11.38 3.72 -1.49
C ALA A 64 -11.89 5.16 -1.43
N GLY A 65 -11.61 6.01 -2.43
CA GLY A 65 -12.02 7.42 -2.44
C GLY A 65 -11.41 8.24 -1.30
N ILE A 66 -10.17 7.94 -0.93
CA ILE A 66 -9.43 8.60 0.15
C ILE A 66 -8.53 9.67 -0.44
N ASP A 67 -8.55 10.87 0.14
CA ASP A 67 -7.54 11.89 -0.13
C ASP A 67 -6.19 11.49 0.49
N PRO A 68 -5.14 11.26 -0.32
CA PRO A 68 -3.83 10.89 0.21
C PRO A 68 -3.21 11.96 1.12
N LEU A 69 -3.48 13.26 0.90
CA LEU A 69 -2.89 14.32 1.73
C LEU A 69 -3.55 14.37 3.11
N GLN A 70 -4.86 14.17 3.17
CA GLN A 70 -5.57 14.03 4.44
C GLN A 70 -5.09 12.80 5.21
N MET A 71 -4.97 11.66 4.53
CA MET A 71 -4.43 10.44 5.12
C MET A 71 -3.01 10.65 5.66
N VAL A 72 -2.15 11.36 4.92
CA VAL A 72 -0.79 11.66 5.38
C VAL A 72 -0.80 12.46 6.68
N SER A 73 -1.63 13.50 6.76
CA SER A 73 -1.80 14.32 7.97
C SER A 73 -2.27 13.48 9.16
N ASP A 74 -3.36 12.74 8.99
CA ASP A 74 -4.07 12.10 10.11
C ASP A 74 -3.38 10.83 10.61
N THR A 75 -2.52 10.24 9.78
CA THR A 75 -1.80 8.99 10.11
C THR A 75 -0.32 9.19 10.44
N LYS A 76 0.12 10.46 10.55
CA LYS A 76 1.53 10.84 10.73
C LYS A 76 2.42 10.20 9.66
N ALA A 77 1.92 10.12 8.43
CA ALA A 77 2.62 9.42 7.37
C ALA A 77 3.84 10.22 6.89
N THR A 78 4.82 9.49 6.38
CA THR A 78 5.94 10.06 5.62
C THR A 78 6.02 9.39 4.25
N PHE A 79 6.73 10.03 3.32
CA PHE A 79 6.94 9.47 1.99
C PHE A 79 8.04 8.40 1.99
N LYS A 80 7.81 7.33 1.23
CA LYS A 80 8.76 6.23 1.03
C LYS A 80 9.17 6.17 -0.44
N LEU A 81 10.48 6.20 -0.70
CA LEU A 81 11.04 6.16 -2.06
C LEU A 81 11.70 4.82 -2.43
N GLY A 82 11.93 3.97 -1.44
CA GLY A 82 12.59 2.67 -1.58
C GLY A 82 12.86 2.02 -0.22
N ILE A 83 13.69 0.99 -0.23
CA ILE A 83 14.19 0.28 0.96
C ILE A 83 15.71 0.21 0.87
N GLN A 84 16.39 0.63 1.93
CA GLN A 84 17.84 0.47 2.04
C GLN A 84 18.15 -0.87 2.69
N PHE A 85 18.97 -1.67 2.02
CA PHE A 85 19.51 -2.92 2.52
C PHE A 85 20.94 -2.67 2.99
N VAL A 86 21.24 -3.03 4.24
CA VAL A 86 22.54 -2.84 4.90
C VAL A 86 23.04 -4.20 5.37
N ASP A 87 24.28 -4.53 5.05
CA ASP A 87 24.97 -5.78 5.43
C ASP A 87 24.37 -7.07 4.85
N TRP A 88 23.54 -6.98 3.80
CA TRP A 88 22.93 -8.15 3.16
C TRP A 88 23.87 -8.91 2.22
N GLY A 89 24.77 -8.21 1.53
CA GLY A 89 25.78 -8.82 0.65
C GLY A 89 27.03 -9.23 1.44
N ALA A 90 27.63 -8.26 2.12
CA ALA A 90 28.72 -8.43 3.07
C ALA A 90 28.68 -7.30 4.13
N PRO A 91 29.34 -7.47 5.30
CA PRO A 91 29.46 -6.39 6.29
C PRO A 91 30.05 -5.11 5.68
N GLY A 92 29.37 -3.98 5.88
CA GLY A 92 29.70 -2.67 5.32
C GLY A 92 29.09 -2.38 3.94
N GLU A 93 28.47 -3.36 3.27
CA GLU A 93 27.82 -3.14 1.98
C GLU A 93 26.38 -2.63 2.15
N THR A 94 26.00 -1.66 1.31
CA THR A 94 24.62 -1.14 1.28
C THR A 94 24.16 -0.90 -0.15
N TYR A 95 22.86 -1.08 -0.39
CA TYR A 95 22.21 -0.65 -1.62
C TYR A 95 20.75 -0.24 -1.37
N ILE A 96 20.16 0.49 -2.32
CA ILE A 96 18.74 0.85 -2.26
C ILE A 96 17.94 0.15 -3.35
N HIS A 97 16.89 -0.55 -2.92
CA HIS A 97 15.80 -0.97 -3.78
C HIS A 97 14.78 0.19 -3.89
N GLY A 98 14.96 1.05 -4.89
CA GLY A 98 14.08 2.18 -5.17
C GLY A 98 12.84 1.78 -5.97
N PHE A 99 11.73 2.50 -5.82
CA PHE A 99 10.50 2.25 -6.59
C PHE A 99 10.55 2.77 -8.03
N GLY A 100 11.38 3.77 -8.31
CA GLY A 100 11.50 4.40 -9.63
C GLY A 100 12.42 3.65 -10.61
N LYS A 101 12.50 4.16 -11.83
CA LYS A 101 13.39 3.62 -12.88
C LYS A 101 14.86 3.89 -12.56
N ILE A 102 15.72 2.95 -12.94
CA ILE A 102 17.18 3.12 -12.96
C ILE A 102 17.61 3.45 -14.38
N GLY A 103 18.27 4.58 -14.59
CA GLY A 103 18.81 4.97 -15.90
C GLY A 103 17.75 5.20 -17.00
N GLN A 104 18.20 5.10 -18.25
CA GLN A 104 17.37 5.21 -19.45
C GLN A 104 17.77 4.12 -20.45
N ASP A 105 16.78 3.47 -21.06
CA ASP A 105 17.01 2.51 -22.13
C ASP A 105 17.58 3.21 -23.38
N MET A 106 18.47 2.52 -24.09
CA MET A 106 19.01 2.93 -25.39
C MET A 106 18.62 1.90 -26.45
N LEU A 107 17.51 2.16 -27.17
CA LEU A 107 16.90 1.18 -28.07
C LEU A 107 16.61 -0.14 -27.34
N TRP A 108 17.24 -1.25 -27.76
CA TRP A 108 17.11 -2.56 -27.12
C TRP A 108 18.11 -2.79 -25.98
N LEU A 109 18.97 -1.81 -25.68
CA LEU A 109 19.95 -1.90 -24.60
C LEU A 109 19.41 -1.28 -23.32
N HIS A 110 19.36 -2.07 -22.27
CA HIS A 110 18.91 -1.65 -20.97
C HIS A 110 20.06 -1.10 -20.11
N PRO A 111 19.80 -0.20 -19.15
CA PRO A 111 20.80 0.44 -18.28
C PRO A 111 21.79 -0.53 -17.63
N HIS A 112 21.32 -1.71 -17.19
CA HIS A 112 22.18 -2.70 -16.55
C HIS A 112 23.24 -3.26 -17.52
N GLN A 113 22.92 -3.45 -18.81
CA GLN A 113 23.86 -3.96 -19.81
C GLN A 113 24.97 -2.94 -20.07
N LEU A 114 24.61 -1.67 -20.21
CA LEU A 114 25.56 -0.57 -20.39
C LEU A 114 26.44 -0.39 -19.16
N TRP A 115 25.85 -0.44 -17.96
CA TRP A 115 26.57 -0.35 -16.70
C TRP A 115 27.57 -1.49 -16.52
N MET A 116 27.17 -2.74 -16.78
CA MET A 116 28.06 -3.90 -16.71
C MET A 116 29.20 -3.79 -17.73
N ALA A 117 28.91 -3.39 -18.97
CA ALA A 117 29.93 -3.21 -20.00
C ALA A 117 30.96 -2.14 -19.62
N ALA A 118 30.51 -1.00 -19.09
CA ALA A 118 31.40 0.07 -18.63
C ALA A 118 32.26 -0.38 -17.45
N ARG A 119 31.64 -1.01 -16.43
CA ARG A 119 32.33 -1.55 -15.25
C ARG A 119 33.43 -2.55 -15.62
N ASN A 120 33.16 -3.44 -16.58
CA ASN A 120 34.10 -4.50 -16.99
C ASN A 120 35.22 -3.98 -17.87
N ARG A 121 34.95 -2.99 -18.74
CA ARG A 121 35.99 -2.41 -19.63
C ARG A 121 36.95 -1.50 -18.88
N VAL A 122 36.43 -0.71 -17.94
CA VAL A 122 37.23 0.23 -17.14
C VAL A 122 36.78 0.12 -15.68
N PRO A 123 37.42 -0.74 -14.87
CA PRO A 123 37.12 -0.85 -13.45
C PRO A 123 37.17 0.51 -12.74
N GLY A 124 36.14 0.82 -11.96
CA GLY A 124 36.00 2.11 -11.27
C GLY A 124 35.41 3.26 -12.11
N SER A 125 35.08 3.04 -13.38
CA SER A 125 34.47 4.08 -14.24
C SER A 125 33.01 4.41 -13.93
N VAL A 126 32.32 3.53 -13.20
CA VAL A 126 30.90 3.70 -12.85
C VAL A 126 30.71 3.63 -11.34
N LYS A 127 29.69 4.32 -10.86
CA LYS A 127 29.22 4.21 -9.47
C LYS A 127 28.40 2.94 -9.29
N HIS A 128 27.99 2.65 -8.06
CA HIS A 128 27.02 1.59 -7.80
C HIS A 128 25.74 1.77 -8.64
N PHE A 129 25.10 0.66 -9.04
CA PHE A 129 24.04 0.70 -10.05
C PHE A 129 22.82 1.53 -9.62
N ASP A 130 22.47 1.50 -8.33
CA ASP A 130 21.39 2.30 -7.76
C ASP A 130 21.64 3.82 -7.81
N HIS A 131 22.90 4.28 -7.98
CA HIS A 131 23.22 5.69 -8.13
C HIS A 131 22.54 6.32 -9.37
N TYR A 132 22.21 5.49 -10.35
CA TYR A 132 21.57 5.92 -11.59
C TYR A 132 20.04 5.94 -11.50
N ALA A 133 19.45 5.69 -10.31
CA ALA A 133 18.04 5.93 -10.02
C ALA A 133 17.85 7.18 -9.16
N LEU A 134 16.97 8.07 -9.62
CA LEU A 134 16.63 9.30 -8.90
C LEU A 134 16.05 9.00 -7.51
N ASN A 135 15.17 8.00 -7.41
CA ASN A 135 14.60 7.54 -6.13
C ASN A 135 15.67 7.17 -5.11
N CYS A 136 16.70 6.44 -5.52
CA CYS A 136 17.74 5.97 -4.62
C CYS A 136 18.59 7.14 -4.13
N VAL A 137 19.01 8.03 -5.03
CA VAL A 137 19.79 9.23 -4.65
C VAL A 137 18.98 10.19 -3.78
N ALA A 138 17.70 10.38 -4.07
CA ALA A 138 16.81 11.22 -3.28
C ALA A 138 16.58 10.65 -1.87
N SER A 139 16.44 9.33 -1.75
CA SER A 139 16.34 8.63 -0.46
C SER A 139 17.55 8.90 0.42
N LEU A 140 18.77 8.71 -0.10
CA LEU A 140 20.01 8.95 0.65
C LEU A 140 20.20 10.43 1.05
N LYS A 141 19.61 11.35 0.30
CA LYS A 141 19.68 12.79 0.57
C LYS A 141 18.51 13.31 1.41
N ASN A 142 17.59 12.45 1.86
CA ASN A 142 16.36 12.84 2.55
C ASN A 142 15.59 13.93 1.80
N LYS A 143 15.44 13.77 0.49
CA LYS A 143 14.70 14.70 -0.39
C LYS A 143 13.48 14.01 -0.96
N PHE A 144 12.41 14.77 -1.12
CA PHE A 144 11.19 14.35 -1.77
C PHE A 144 10.63 15.47 -2.63
N ALA A 145 10.07 15.09 -3.78
CA ALA A 145 9.23 15.92 -4.61
C ALA A 145 8.16 15.04 -5.26
N PHE A 146 6.97 15.59 -5.50
CA PHE A 146 5.97 14.89 -6.29
C PHE A 146 6.45 14.71 -7.74
N PRO A 147 6.02 13.63 -8.43
CA PRO A 147 6.37 13.43 -9.82
C PRO A 147 5.84 14.57 -10.69
N ASP A 148 6.73 15.20 -11.47
CA ASP A 148 6.35 16.31 -12.36
C ASP A 148 5.83 15.79 -13.70
N LYS A 149 4.52 15.48 -13.73
CA LYS A 149 3.85 14.98 -14.94
C LYS A 149 3.81 15.99 -16.09
N ARG A 150 4.08 17.28 -15.85
CA ARG A 150 4.08 18.32 -16.89
C ARG A 150 5.33 18.23 -17.77
N ASN A 151 6.38 17.58 -17.28
CA ASN A 151 7.62 17.36 -18.03
C ASN A 151 7.97 15.86 -18.05
N PRO A 152 7.30 15.05 -18.89
CA PRO A 152 7.43 13.59 -18.88
C PRO A 152 8.81 13.08 -19.29
N HIS A 153 9.64 13.91 -19.95
CA HIS A 153 11.01 13.56 -20.33
C HIS A 153 12.03 13.81 -19.21
N SER A 154 11.64 14.49 -18.13
CA SER A 154 12.49 14.70 -16.97
C SER A 154 12.54 13.44 -16.09
N PRO A 155 13.69 13.09 -15.49
CA PRO A 155 13.75 12.06 -14.45
C PRO A 155 12.81 12.32 -13.27
N LEU A 156 12.44 13.59 -13.02
CA LEU A 156 11.45 13.96 -12.00
C LEU A 156 10.06 13.37 -12.27
N ALA A 157 9.69 13.13 -13.53
CA ALA A 157 8.41 12.50 -13.86
C ALA A 157 8.36 11.02 -13.46
N HIS A 158 9.53 10.39 -13.25
CA HIS A 158 9.65 8.97 -12.90
C HIS A 158 9.76 8.72 -11.39
N ILE A 159 9.65 9.75 -10.55
CA ILE A 159 9.58 9.56 -9.11
C ILE A 159 8.34 8.72 -8.80
N ASP A 160 8.57 7.55 -8.21
CA ASP A 160 7.50 6.75 -7.63
C ASP A 160 7.66 6.68 -6.12
N TYR A 161 6.55 6.53 -5.40
CA TYR A 161 6.57 6.62 -3.95
C TYR A 161 5.39 5.89 -3.32
N ALA A 162 5.59 5.56 -2.04
CA ALA A 162 4.61 5.00 -1.14
C ALA A 162 4.64 5.77 0.19
N TYR A 163 4.11 5.17 1.26
CA TYR A 163 4.03 5.80 2.58
C TYR A 163 4.59 4.89 3.67
N HIS A 164 5.19 5.51 4.69
CA HIS A 164 5.27 4.94 6.03
C HIS A 164 4.18 5.60 6.86
N PHE A 165 3.41 4.85 7.64
CA PHE A 165 2.39 5.42 8.53
C PHE A 165 2.20 4.59 9.80
N ASP A 166 1.51 5.16 10.78
CA ASP A 166 1.02 4.42 11.94
C ASP A 166 -0.21 3.61 11.53
N ALA A 167 -0.10 2.27 11.58
CA ALA A 167 -1.17 1.35 11.17
C ALA A 167 -2.45 1.52 12.00
N SER A 168 -2.31 1.91 13.27
CA SER A 168 -3.45 2.15 14.17
C SER A 168 -4.17 3.43 13.83
N LEU A 169 -3.43 4.50 13.50
CA LEU A 169 -4.02 5.73 13.00
C LEU A 169 -4.67 5.53 11.64
N PHE A 170 -4.06 4.74 10.75
CA PHE A 170 -4.64 4.42 9.44
C PHE A 170 -5.93 3.63 9.57
N ALA A 171 -5.99 2.60 10.41
CA ALA A 171 -7.22 1.86 10.68
C ALA A 171 -8.33 2.77 11.26
N ARG A 172 -8.00 3.65 12.22
CA ARG A 172 -8.96 4.63 12.76
C ARG A 172 -9.43 5.65 11.74
N PHE A 173 -8.54 6.14 10.89
CA PHE A 173 -8.87 7.04 9.78
C PHE A 173 -9.87 6.38 8.83
N LEU A 174 -9.58 5.14 8.40
CA LEU A 174 -10.46 4.35 7.54
C LEU A 174 -11.80 4.02 8.19
N ARG A 175 -11.81 3.79 9.50
CA ARG A 175 -13.04 3.63 10.28
C ARG A 175 -13.94 4.86 10.17
N GLY A 176 -13.39 6.05 10.43
CA GLY A 176 -14.14 7.30 10.33
C GLY A 176 -14.74 7.52 8.94
N GLU A 177 -13.95 7.28 7.89
CA GLU A 177 -14.41 7.33 6.50
C GLU A 177 -15.53 6.32 6.21
N SER A 178 -15.40 5.10 6.73
CA SER A 178 -16.34 4.00 6.50
C SER A 178 -17.67 4.21 7.24
N GLU A 179 -17.63 4.63 8.50
CA GLU A 179 -18.82 4.92 9.31
C GLU A 179 -19.64 6.08 8.69
N GLN A 180 -18.97 7.13 8.18
CA GLN A 180 -19.64 8.22 7.44
C GLN A 180 -20.35 7.73 6.16
N ARG A 181 -19.91 6.59 5.60
CA ARG A 181 -20.50 5.95 4.42
C ARG A 181 -21.52 4.86 4.79
N GLY A 182 -21.91 4.77 6.07
CA GLY A 182 -22.97 3.88 6.54
C GLY A 182 -22.51 2.49 6.97
N VAL A 183 -21.20 2.24 7.14
CA VAL A 183 -20.73 1.00 7.77
C VAL A 183 -21.09 1.01 9.25
N THR A 184 -21.70 -0.08 9.73
CA THR A 184 -22.01 -0.24 11.16
C THR A 184 -20.91 -1.01 11.85
N ARG A 185 -20.25 -0.40 12.84
CA ARG A 185 -19.35 -1.11 13.74
C ARG A 185 -20.15 -1.81 14.84
N VAL A 186 -19.81 -3.07 15.07
CA VAL A 186 -20.28 -3.85 16.22
C VAL A 186 -19.06 -4.17 17.08
N GLU A 187 -19.04 -3.64 18.31
CA GLU A 187 -18.02 -4.02 19.28
C GLU A 187 -18.39 -5.39 19.87
N GLY A 188 -17.41 -6.28 19.93
CA GLY A 188 -17.54 -7.54 20.65
C GLY A 188 -16.63 -8.64 20.14
N ARG A 189 -16.69 -9.78 20.83
CA ARG A 189 -15.96 -11.01 20.49
C ARG A 189 -16.93 -12.03 19.92
N ILE A 190 -16.56 -12.62 18.79
CA ILE A 190 -17.33 -13.72 18.20
C ILE A 190 -17.10 -14.96 19.05
N VAL A 191 -18.19 -15.53 19.55
CA VAL A 191 -18.17 -16.76 20.38
C VAL A 191 -18.61 -17.99 19.61
N GLU A 192 -19.35 -17.82 18.51
CA GLU A 192 -19.88 -18.91 17.70
C GLU A 192 -20.01 -18.48 16.23
N VAL A 193 -19.90 -19.44 15.31
CA VAL A 193 -20.22 -19.26 13.89
C VAL A 193 -21.29 -20.28 13.51
N ILE A 194 -22.48 -19.80 13.20
CA ILE A 194 -23.63 -20.65 12.84
C ILE A 194 -23.59 -20.91 11.34
N ARG A 195 -23.68 -22.18 10.96
CA ARG A 195 -23.74 -22.63 9.56
C ARG A 195 -25.13 -23.10 9.22
N ASP A 196 -25.51 -22.90 7.97
CA ASP A 196 -26.70 -23.50 7.39
C ASP A 196 -26.53 -25.01 7.29
N GLY A 197 -27.54 -25.77 7.75
CA GLY A 197 -27.46 -27.23 7.88
C GLY A 197 -27.46 -27.99 6.55
N GLU A 198 -27.99 -27.37 5.48
CA GLU A 198 -28.06 -27.99 4.16
C GLU A 198 -26.88 -27.60 3.27
N SER A 199 -26.59 -26.29 3.15
CA SER A 199 -25.54 -25.77 2.28
C SER A 199 -24.14 -25.74 2.92
N GLY A 200 -24.07 -25.76 4.26
CA GLY A 200 -22.83 -25.57 5.02
C GLY A 200 -22.30 -24.13 5.02
N PHE A 201 -23.00 -23.18 4.38
CA PHE A 201 -22.59 -21.77 4.33
C PHE A 201 -22.75 -21.08 5.69
N VAL A 202 -21.98 -20.03 5.92
CA VAL A 202 -22.12 -19.20 7.14
C VAL A 202 -23.47 -18.48 7.10
N LYS A 203 -24.25 -18.65 8.17
CA LYS A 203 -25.57 -18.04 8.36
C LYS A 203 -25.52 -16.85 9.31
N ALA A 204 -24.72 -16.95 10.38
CA ALA A 204 -24.53 -15.88 11.36
C ALA A 204 -23.18 -16.03 12.09
N VAL A 205 -22.69 -14.92 12.62
CA VAL A 205 -21.52 -14.79 13.50
C VAL A 205 -21.87 -13.90 14.67
#